data_AF-A0A2W4HUR7-F1
#
_entry.id   AF-A0A2W4HUR7-F1
#
_cell.length_a   1.000
_cell.length_b   1.000
_cell.length_c   1.000
_cell.angle_alpha   90.00
_cell.angle_beta   90.00
_cell.angle_gamma   90.00
#
_symmetry.space_group_name_H-M   'P 1'
#
loop_
_entity.id
_entity.type
_entity.pdbx_description
1 polymer ?
#
loop_
_entity_poly.entity_id
_entity_poly.type
_entity_poly.pdbx_seq_one_letter_code
_entity_poly.pdbx_strand_id
1 'polypeptide(L)'
;MLDFRPPKESPLLIGFIKLCAPLYKKYGMSDTQIKVKDGALQRFAQLKGKRALVCPNHSNRHDPQAMFFFGQAAKESFNYVAAREVFDWDHGFNGWWLQHIGAYSVVRGAPDRESFKMTKKILSEGKQKLVLFPEGEISRQNDTLLPLETGAAQLSFWAMDELDKQGVAEHIYIVPIALKYTYTGDIKPALANTLAKLEGKMGVPRPSGTKLYPRLMAVAERLIKALEAEYNQEPSKDATLNDRITALRMAILTHMSSYLNIELPRSDRTLDAVRLLRNRIDDFVYESEDGLSEYEKELHAEKAAEIKGFYKDLDRVVNFVSIYDGYIKSHMTQERFADVLERIEHEVLGETSIKGPRCIMIDVGNPIDLRSYQHEYKSNKKVALQKITDELSTQMNGMLETMEHERMKKFVE
;
A
#
# COMPACT_ATOMS: atom_id res chain seq x y z
N MET A 1 23.36 12.82 -2.31
CA MET A 1 22.83 11.65 -3.07
C MET A 1 21.62 11.12 -2.29
N LEU A 2 20.49 10.76 -2.91
CA LEU A 2 19.36 10.13 -2.15
C LEU A 2 19.93 8.92 -1.36
N ASP A 3 19.63 8.80 -0.06
CA ASP A 3 20.18 7.76 0.82
C ASP A 3 19.58 6.38 0.50
N PHE A 4 19.98 5.82 -0.64
CA PHE A 4 19.53 4.54 -1.14
C PHE A 4 20.03 3.38 -0.25
N ARG A 5 19.11 2.52 0.20
CA ARG A 5 19.37 1.30 0.97
C ARG A 5 19.31 0.07 0.05
N PRO A 6 20.46 -0.49 -0.38
CA PRO A 6 20.48 -1.67 -1.26
C PRO A 6 20.08 -2.95 -0.50
N PRO A 7 19.68 -4.04 -1.20
CA PRO A 7 19.46 -5.32 -0.55
C PRO A 7 20.80 -5.91 -0.08
N LYS A 8 20.80 -6.54 1.09
CA LYS A 8 21.97 -7.18 1.74
C LYS A 8 21.61 -8.60 2.18
N GLU A 9 21.01 -9.36 1.26
CA GLU A 9 20.43 -10.69 1.53
C GLU A 9 21.35 -11.57 2.38
N SER A 10 20.78 -12.11 3.47
CA SER A 10 21.43 -13.10 4.31
C SER A 10 20.65 -14.41 4.22
N PRO A 11 21.12 -15.40 3.43
CA PRO A 11 20.43 -16.68 3.27
C PRO A 11 20.18 -17.41 4.59
N LEU A 12 21.11 -17.31 5.55
CA LEU A 12 20.98 -17.88 6.89
C LEU A 12 19.84 -17.21 7.66
N LEU A 13 19.77 -15.88 7.62
CA LEU A 13 18.68 -15.15 8.26
C LEU A 13 17.36 -15.52 7.60
N ILE A 14 17.26 -15.47 6.27
CA ILE A 14 16.05 -15.86 5.53
C ILE A 14 15.60 -17.28 5.92
N GLY A 15 16.52 -18.23 6.04
CA GLY A 15 16.24 -19.59 6.52
C GLY A 15 15.67 -19.62 7.95
N PHE A 16 16.27 -18.87 8.87
CA PHE A 16 15.79 -18.73 10.24
C PHE A 16 14.39 -18.12 10.30
N ILE A 17 14.11 -17.08 9.51
CA ILE A 17 12.79 -16.45 9.45
C ILE A 17 11.74 -17.42 8.92
N LYS A 18 12.08 -18.20 7.89
CA LYS A 18 11.19 -19.24 7.36
C LYS A 18 10.87 -20.29 8.44
N LEU A 19 11.83 -20.63 9.30
CA LEU A 19 11.62 -21.53 10.43
C LEU A 19 10.70 -20.91 11.50
N CYS A 20 10.87 -19.62 11.82
CA CYS A 20 10.05 -18.92 12.81
C CYS A 20 8.67 -18.46 12.29
N ALA A 21 8.46 -18.49 10.97
CA ALA A 21 7.25 -18.02 10.31
C ALA A 21 5.93 -18.59 10.88
N PRO A 22 5.81 -19.89 11.23
CA PRO A 22 4.60 -20.42 11.85
C PRO A 22 4.27 -19.78 13.21
N LEU A 23 5.29 -19.52 14.04
CA LEU A 23 5.12 -18.86 15.33
C LEU A 23 4.72 -17.39 15.14
N TYR A 24 5.35 -16.70 14.19
CA TYR A 24 4.98 -15.33 13.86
C TYR A 24 3.54 -15.23 13.32
N LYS A 25 3.08 -16.17 12.48
CA LYS A 25 1.67 -16.24 12.06
C LYS A 25 0.72 -16.39 13.24
N LYS A 26 1.06 -17.29 14.17
CA LYS A 26 0.25 -17.59 15.36
C LYS A 26 0.13 -16.39 16.30
N TYR A 27 1.27 -15.77 16.66
CA TYR A 27 1.31 -14.75 17.70
C TYR A 27 1.35 -13.32 17.16
N GLY A 28 2.17 -13.05 16.13
CA GLY A 28 2.34 -11.72 15.54
C GLY A 28 1.25 -11.33 14.54
N MET A 29 0.50 -12.30 14.01
CA MET A 29 -0.61 -12.05 13.08
C MET A 29 -1.93 -12.63 13.56
N SER A 30 -2.11 -12.82 14.88
CA SER A 30 -3.37 -13.28 15.47
C SER A 30 -3.91 -14.58 14.84
N ASP A 31 -3.05 -15.57 14.65
CA ASP A 31 -3.39 -16.86 14.03
C ASP A 31 -3.91 -16.73 12.59
N THR A 32 -3.28 -15.86 11.80
CA THR A 32 -3.62 -15.67 10.38
C THR A 32 -3.26 -16.90 9.55
N GLN A 33 -4.23 -17.38 8.78
CA GLN A 33 -4.12 -18.49 7.83
C GLN A 33 -3.84 -17.98 6.42
N ILE A 34 -3.09 -18.74 5.63
CA ILE A 34 -2.83 -18.47 4.22
C ILE A 34 -3.49 -19.56 3.40
N LYS A 35 -4.40 -19.19 2.50
CA LYS A 35 -5.11 -20.10 1.60
C LYS A 35 -4.77 -19.74 0.16
N VAL A 36 -3.85 -20.49 -0.44
CA VAL A 36 -3.53 -20.33 -1.86
C VAL A 36 -4.60 -21.02 -2.69
N LYS A 37 -5.07 -20.35 -3.74
CA LYS A 37 -6.08 -20.86 -4.65
C LYS A 37 -5.63 -22.10 -5.42
N ASP A 38 -6.59 -22.97 -5.72
CA ASP A 38 -6.34 -24.16 -6.53
C ASP A 38 -5.82 -23.75 -7.91
N GLY A 39 -4.74 -24.38 -8.37
CA GLY A 39 -4.08 -24.01 -9.63
C GLY A 39 -3.13 -22.81 -9.53
N ALA A 40 -3.21 -21.98 -8.49
CA ALA A 40 -2.40 -20.75 -8.41
C ALA A 40 -0.89 -21.05 -8.27
N LEU A 41 -0.52 -22.02 -7.44
CA LEU A 41 0.88 -22.47 -7.34
C LEU A 41 1.37 -23.09 -8.65
N GLN A 42 0.51 -23.82 -9.36
CA GLN A 42 0.84 -24.43 -10.65
C GLN A 42 1.08 -23.35 -11.72
N ARG A 43 0.22 -22.32 -11.79
CA ARG A 43 0.42 -21.16 -12.68
C ARG A 43 1.71 -20.43 -12.34
N PHE A 44 1.97 -20.16 -11.06
CA PHE A 44 3.23 -19.52 -10.65
C PHE A 44 4.47 -20.35 -10.98
N ALA A 45 4.40 -21.68 -10.82
CA ALA A 45 5.50 -22.59 -11.10
C ALA A 45 5.95 -22.62 -12.57
N GLN A 46 5.11 -22.16 -13.52
CA GLN A 46 5.49 -22.00 -14.94
C GLN A 46 6.61 -20.97 -15.14
N LEU A 47 6.86 -20.13 -14.12
CA LEU A 47 7.91 -19.11 -14.10
C LEU A 47 9.14 -19.56 -13.32
N LYS A 48 9.26 -20.83 -12.95
CA LYS A 48 10.46 -21.33 -12.28
C LYS A 48 11.68 -21.13 -13.19
N GLY A 49 12.70 -20.45 -12.66
CA GLY A 49 13.91 -20.08 -13.41
C GLY A 49 13.72 -18.93 -14.42
N LYS A 50 12.53 -18.35 -14.53
CA LYS A 50 12.25 -17.19 -15.38
C LYS A 50 12.32 -15.89 -14.60
N ARG A 51 12.66 -14.80 -15.28
CA ARG A 51 12.71 -13.43 -14.74
C ARG A 51 11.29 -12.89 -14.62
N ALA A 52 10.91 -12.44 -13.43
CA ALA A 52 9.56 -11.92 -13.24
C ALA A 52 9.49 -10.79 -12.21
N LEU A 53 8.66 -9.80 -12.53
CA LEU A 53 8.12 -8.84 -11.58
C LEU A 53 6.77 -9.36 -11.08
N VAL A 54 6.65 -9.58 -9.78
CA VAL A 54 5.44 -10.06 -9.10
C VAL A 54 4.69 -8.85 -8.56
N CYS A 55 3.45 -8.69 -9.01
CA CYS A 55 2.60 -7.52 -8.77
C CYS A 55 1.35 -7.91 -7.97
N PRO A 56 1.44 -7.97 -6.63
CA PRO A 56 0.28 -8.12 -5.75
C PRO A 56 -0.47 -6.80 -5.55
N ASN A 57 -1.76 -6.85 -5.23
CA ASN A 57 -2.49 -5.68 -4.68
C ASN A 57 -1.97 -5.35 -3.27
N HIS A 58 -2.22 -4.11 -2.85
CA HIS A 58 -1.73 -3.56 -1.60
C HIS A 58 -2.86 -3.07 -0.69
N SER A 59 -3.69 -3.97 -0.18
CA SER A 59 -4.81 -3.61 0.69
C SER A 59 -4.47 -3.57 2.18
N ASN A 60 -3.36 -4.16 2.62
CA ASN A 60 -3.03 -4.27 4.05
C ASN A 60 -1.53 -4.09 4.33
N ARG A 61 -1.20 -3.55 5.50
CA ARG A 61 0.20 -3.45 5.98
C ARG A 61 0.92 -4.82 6.05
N HIS A 62 0.15 -5.90 6.09
CA HIS A 62 0.65 -7.27 6.18
C HIS A 62 0.86 -7.95 4.81
N ASP A 63 0.65 -7.25 3.68
CA ASP A 63 0.82 -7.82 2.35
C ASP A 63 2.26 -8.31 2.05
N PRO A 64 3.34 -7.61 2.47
CA PRO A 64 4.69 -8.14 2.31
C PRO A 64 4.88 -9.49 3.03
N GLN A 65 4.29 -9.65 4.20
CA GLN A 65 4.32 -10.90 4.97
C GLN A 65 3.48 -11.99 4.28
N ALA A 66 2.31 -11.64 3.74
CA ALA A 66 1.51 -12.55 2.93
C ALA A 66 2.31 -13.07 1.72
N MET A 67 3.02 -12.18 1.02
CA MET A 67 3.90 -12.52 -0.09
C MET A 67 5.11 -13.35 0.34
N PHE A 68 5.66 -13.11 1.53
CA PHE A 68 6.72 -13.95 2.10
C PHE A 68 6.24 -15.38 2.35
N PHE A 69 5.03 -15.55 2.92
CA PHE A 69 4.44 -16.89 3.10
C PHE A 69 4.07 -17.55 1.77
N PHE A 70 3.59 -16.78 0.79
CA PHE A 70 3.37 -17.27 -0.56
C PHE A 70 4.68 -17.79 -1.18
N GLY A 71 5.78 -17.04 -1.05
CA GLY A 71 7.11 -17.49 -1.47
C GLY A 71 7.52 -18.82 -0.85
N GLN A 72 7.27 -19.01 0.46
CA GLN A 72 7.49 -20.30 1.12
C GLN A 72 6.66 -21.43 0.50
N ALA A 73 5.37 -21.19 0.24
CA ALA A 73 4.50 -22.18 -0.40
C ALA A 73 4.94 -22.51 -1.83
N ALA A 74 5.40 -21.50 -2.59
CA ALA A 74 5.96 -21.63 -3.93
C ALA A 74 7.40 -22.19 -3.95
N LYS A 75 8.04 -22.34 -2.78
CA LYS A 75 9.45 -22.73 -2.62
C LYS A 75 10.41 -21.76 -3.33
N GLU A 76 10.09 -20.47 -3.32
CA GLU A 76 10.92 -19.39 -3.85
C GLU A 76 11.20 -18.32 -2.78
N SER A 77 12.26 -17.54 -3.01
CA SER A 77 12.54 -16.32 -2.26
C SER A 77 12.40 -15.13 -3.21
N PHE A 78 12.00 -13.99 -2.69
CA PHE A 78 11.78 -12.78 -3.48
C PHE A 78 12.62 -11.63 -2.95
N ASN A 79 12.99 -10.73 -3.86
CA ASN A 79 13.36 -9.36 -3.49
C ASN A 79 12.09 -8.51 -3.35
N TYR A 80 12.19 -7.43 -2.59
CA TYR A 80 11.07 -6.52 -2.33
C TYR A 80 11.48 -5.07 -2.56
N VAL A 81 10.56 -4.28 -3.12
CA VAL A 81 10.67 -2.83 -3.13
C VAL A 81 9.86 -2.27 -1.97
N ALA A 82 10.47 -1.41 -1.15
CA ALA A 82 9.79 -0.74 -0.04
C ALA A 82 10.14 0.76 -0.03
N ALA A 83 9.21 1.58 0.45
CA ALA A 83 9.41 3.03 0.54
C ALA A 83 10.55 3.36 1.53
N ARG A 84 11.39 4.36 1.21
CA ARG A 84 12.61 4.68 1.96
C ARG A 84 12.35 4.94 3.44
N GLU A 85 11.28 5.64 3.77
CA GLU A 85 10.84 5.97 5.13
C GLU A 85 10.63 4.73 6.00
N VAL A 86 10.22 3.60 5.41
CA VAL A 86 10.01 2.34 6.13
C VAL A 86 11.33 1.81 6.70
N PHE A 87 12.46 2.14 6.07
CA PHE A 87 13.78 1.75 6.56
C PHE A 87 14.21 2.56 7.79
N ASP A 88 13.65 3.74 8.03
CA ASP A 88 13.97 4.56 9.20
C ASP A 88 13.09 4.27 10.42
N TRP A 89 12.05 3.44 10.25
CA TRP A 89 11.21 2.98 11.36
C TRP A 89 12.03 2.22 12.40
N ASP A 90 11.57 2.26 13.65
CA ASP A 90 12.24 1.66 14.81
C ASP A 90 13.70 2.11 14.94
N HIS A 91 13.95 3.41 14.72
CA HIS A 91 15.28 4.02 14.75
C HIS A 91 16.28 3.33 13.78
N GLY A 92 15.79 2.89 12.61
CA GLY A 92 16.61 2.25 11.58
C GLY A 92 16.78 0.73 11.72
N PHE A 93 16.32 0.12 12.82
CA PHE A 93 16.39 -1.33 12.99
C PHE A 93 15.58 -2.06 11.93
N ASN A 94 14.40 -1.52 11.59
CA ASN A 94 13.56 -2.09 10.54
C ASN A 94 14.31 -2.09 9.19
N GLY A 95 15.03 -1.02 8.87
CA GLY A 95 15.85 -0.93 7.67
C GLY A 95 16.94 -2.00 7.61
N TRP A 96 17.68 -2.21 8.70
CA TRP A 96 18.68 -3.29 8.76
C TRP A 96 18.05 -4.64 8.42
N TRP A 97 16.96 -5.00 9.08
CA TRP A 97 16.26 -6.26 8.85
C TRP A 97 15.74 -6.39 7.42
N LEU A 98 15.08 -5.35 6.89
CA LEU A 98 14.51 -5.32 5.54
C LEU A 98 15.58 -5.57 4.47
N GLN A 99 16.76 -4.95 4.59
CA GLN A 99 17.87 -5.20 3.67
C GLN A 99 18.29 -6.67 3.66
N HIS A 100 18.36 -7.31 4.84
CA HIS A 100 18.83 -8.69 4.96
C HIS A 100 17.83 -9.74 4.50
N ILE A 101 16.55 -9.39 4.40
CA ILE A 101 15.51 -10.24 3.78
C ILE A 101 15.35 -9.99 2.28
N GLY A 102 16.18 -9.13 1.69
CA GLY A 102 16.20 -8.87 0.24
C GLY A 102 15.36 -7.68 -0.20
N ALA A 103 14.93 -6.81 0.71
CA ALA A 103 14.26 -5.56 0.36
C ALA A 103 15.27 -4.44 0.07
N TYR A 104 14.89 -3.49 -0.79
CA TYR A 104 15.63 -2.26 -1.02
C TYR A 104 14.69 -1.05 -1.07
N SER A 105 15.25 0.13 -0.80
CA SER A 105 14.48 1.36 -0.70
C SER A 105 14.14 1.94 -2.07
N VAL A 106 12.98 2.59 -2.16
CA VAL A 106 12.65 3.54 -3.22
C VAL A 106 12.14 4.83 -2.62
N VAL A 107 12.61 5.97 -3.13
CA VAL A 107 11.99 7.27 -2.85
C VAL A 107 10.83 7.46 -3.83
N ARG A 108 9.63 7.64 -3.30
CA ARG A 108 8.41 7.71 -4.13
C ARG A 108 8.36 9.04 -4.85
N GLY A 109 8.02 8.97 -6.14
CA GLY A 109 7.82 10.13 -7.02
C GLY A 109 9.01 11.08 -7.23
N ALA A 110 10.18 10.75 -6.68
CA ALA A 110 11.46 11.29 -7.10
C ALA A 110 12.10 10.39 -8.20
N PRO A 111 12.95 10.92 -9.07
CA PRO A 111 13.75 10.11 -10.00
C PRO A 111 14.87 9.37 -9.25
N ASP A 112 14.51 8.35 -8.48
CA ASP A 112 15.43 7.50 -7.72
C ASP A 112 16.23 6.57 -8.66
N ARG A 113 17.26 7.16 -9.26
CA ARG A 113 18.14 6.49 -10.24
C ARG A 113 18.79 5.23 -9.68
N GLU A 114 19.13 5.21 -8.39
CA GLU A 114 19.79 4.06 -7.76
C GLU A 114 18.80 2.92 -7.55
N SER A 115 17.59 3.21 -7.08
CA SER A 115 16.51 2.22 -7.01
C SER A 115 16.16 1.66 -8.40
N PHE A 116 16.07 2.50 -9.42
CA PHE A 116 15.79 2.03 -10.80
C PHE A 116 16.93 1.17 -11.36
N LYS A 117 18.19 1.51 -11.09
CA LYS A 117 19.34 0.66 -11.43
C LYS A 117 19.25 -0.69 -10.72
N MET A 118 18.90 -0.71 -9.44
CA MET A 118 18.76 -1.95 -8.67
C MET A 118 17.62 -2.82 -9.21
N THR A 119 16.45 -2.25 -9.50
CA THR A 119 15.32 -2.98 -10.11
C THR A 119 15.75 -3.65 -11.42
N LYS A 120 16.41 -2.89 -12.31
CA LYS A 120 16.91 -3.42 -13.59
C LYS A 120 17.90 -4.55 -13.38
N LYS A 121 18.83 -4.39 -12.43
CA LYS A 121 19.84 -5.40 -12.08
C LYS A 121 19.21 -6.69 -11.58
N ILE A 122 18.27 -6.62 -10.64
CA ILE A 122 17.59 -7.80 -10.08
C ILE A 122 16.84 -8.54 -11.18
N LEU A 123 16.06 -7.81 -12.00
CA LEU A 123 15.27 -8.40 -13.08
C LEU A 123 16.15 -8.97 -14.21
N SER A 124 17.26 -8.32 -14.57
CA SER A 124 18.16 -8.81 -15.62
C SER A 124 19.00 -10.01 -15.18
N GLU A 125 19.54 -9.99 -13.95
CA GLU A 125 20.29 -11.12 -13.38
C GLU A 125 19.41 -12.36 -13.20
N GLY A 126 18.12 -12.18 -12.88
CA GLY A 126 17.15 -13.27 -12.79
C GLY A 126 17.40 -14.28 -11.66
N LYS A 127 18.20 -13.91 -10.65
CA LYS A 127 18.49 -14.76 -9.48
C LYS A 127 17.26 -15.01 -8.62
N GLN A 128 16.44 -13.98 -8.43
CA GLN A 128 15.19 -14.00 -7.68
C GLN A 128 14.15 -13.14 -8.41
N LYS A 129 12.88 -13.47 -8.21
CA LYS A 129 11.78 -12.62 -8.67
C LYS A 129 11.65 -11.41 -7.75
N LEU A 130 11.21 -10.30 -8.30
CA LEU A 130 11.02 -9.05 -7.56
C LEU A 130 9.55 -8.83 -7.25
N VAL A 131 9.20 -8.53 -6.01
CA VAL A 131 7.86 -8.11 -5.61
C VAL A 131 7.77 -6.59 -5.58
N LEU A 132 6.80 -6.03 -6.29
CA LEU A 132 6.50 -4.60 -6.31
C LEU A 132 4.98 -4.41 -6.29
N PHE A 133 4.49 -3.59 -5.37
CA PHE A 133 3.07 -3.26 -5.23
C PHE A 133 2.69 -2.12 -6.19
N PRO A 134 1.96 -2.38 -7.29
CA PRO A 134 1.75 -1.41 -8.35
C PRO A 134 0.76 -0.29 -7.98
N GLU A 135 0.05 -0.38 -6.85
CA GLU A 135 -0.84 0.69 -6.35
C GLU A 135 -0.08 1.91 -5.78
N GLY A 136 1.19 1.74 -5.41
CA GLY A 136 2.05 2.80 -4.86
C GLY A 136 1.75 3.24 -3.43
N GLU A 137 0.56 2.90 -2.91
CA GLU A 137 0.10 3.14 -1.55
C GLU A 137 -0.74 1.95 -1.06
N ILE A 138 -0.94 1.86 0.26
CA ILE A 138 -1.85 0.86 0.83
C ILE A 138 -3.29 1.37 0.67
N SER A 139 -4.10 0.69 -0.15
CA SER A 139 -5.49 1.08 -0.41
C SER A 139 -6.37 1.02 0.82
N ARG A 140 -6.06 0.12 1.77
CA ARG A 140 -6.88 -0.21 2.96
C ARG A 140 -8.32 -0.57 2.58
N GLN A 141 -8.53 -1.10 1.38
CA GLN A 141 -9.81 -1.63 0.90
C GLN A 141 -9.59 -3.05 0.40
N ASN A 142 -10.31 -3.99 1.00
CA ASN A 142 -10.11 -5.41 0.70
C ASN A 142 -10.80 -5.90 -0.59
N ASP A 143 -11.69 -5.08 -1.15
CA ASP A 143 -12.54 -5.45 -2.28
C ASP A 143 -12.20 -4.73 -3.59
N THR A 144 -11.42 -3.65 -3.52
CA THR A 144 -11.21 -2.73 -4.64
C THR A 144 -9.74 -2.36 -4.76
N LEU A 145 -9.27 -2.20 -5.99
CA LEU A 145 -7.93 -1.73 -6.30
C LEU A 145 -7.92 -0.21 -6.47
N LEU A 146 -6.84 0.43 -6.00
CA LEU A 146 -6.49 1.76 -6.49
C LEU A 146 -6.04 1.67 -7.97
N PRO A 147 -6.10 2.79 -8.72
CA PRO A 147 -5.46 2.86 -10.03
C PRO A 147 -3.99 2.46 -9.94
N LEU A 148 -3.58 1.53 -10.81
CA LEU A 148 -2.21 1.02 -10.83
C LEU A 148 -1.27 1.99 -11.54
N GLU A 149 -0.03 2.07 -11.05
CA GLU A 149 1.04 2.86 -11.64
C GLU A 149 1.72 2.13 -12.80
N THR A 150 1.98 2.87 -13.88
CA THR A 150 2.72 2.35 -15.05
C THR A 150 4.21 2.06 -14.77
N GLY A 151 4.72 2.50 -13.61
CA GLY A 151 6.12 2.34 -13.21
C GLY A 151 6.58 0.88 -13.17
N ALA A 152 5.71 -0.06 -12.77
CA ALA A 152 6.00 -1.49 -12.77
C ALA A 152 6.36 -2.01 -14.17
N ALA A 153 5.53 -1.66 -15.17
CA ALA A 153 5.77 -2.00 -16.56
C ALA A 153 7.01 -1.30 -17.11
N GLN A 154 7.19 0.00 -16.80
CA GLN A 154 8.32 0.79 -17.29
C GLN A 154 9.68 0.25 -16.81
N LEU A 155 9.79 -0.09 -15.52
CA LEU A 155 10.99 -0.68 -14.94
C LEU A 155 11.33 -2.03 -15.56
N SER A 156 10.31 -2.83 -15.84
CA SER A 156 10.47 -4.16 -16.44
C SER A 156 10.91 -4.06 -17.91
N PHE A 157 10.39 -3.11 -18.69
CA PHE A 157 10.91 -2.83 -20.03
C PHE A 157 12.36 -2.37 -20.03
N TRP A 158 12.75 -1.51 -19.08
CA TRP A 158 14.16 -1.10 -18.99
C TRP A 158 15.10 -2.26 -18.66
N ALA A 159 14.64 -3.23 -17.87
CA ALA A 159 15.39 -4.46 -17.62
C ALA A 159 15.47 -5.33 -18.89
N MET A 160 14.40 -5.39 -19.70
CA MET A 160 14.39 -6.13 -20.96
C MET A 160 15.31 -5.47 -22.01
N ASP A 161 15.31 -4.13 -22.09
CA ASP A 161 16.24 -3.37 -22.95
C ASP A 161 17.71 -3.63 -22.57
N GLU A 162 18.00 -3.86 -21.28
CA GLU A 162 19.33 -4.23 -20.79
C GLU A 162 19.73 -5.64 -21.23
N LEU A 163 18.81 -6.61 -21.18
CA LEU A 163 19.03 -7.96 -21.70
C LEU A 163 19.28 -7.95 -23.21
N ASP A 164 18.50 -7.17 -23.97
CA ASP A 164 18.67 -7.03 -25.41
C ASP A 164 20.05 -6.45 -25.76
N LYS A 165 20.53 -5.44 -25.02
CA LYS A 165 21.89 -4.88 -25.20
C LYS A 165 23.00 -5.89 -24.90
N GLN A 166 22.76 -6.79 -23.95
CA GLN A 166 23.69 -7.86 -23.60
C GLN A 166 23.60 -9.06 -24.55
N GLY A 167 22.71 -9.02 -25.55
CA GLY A 167 22.49 -10.14 -26.48
C GLY A 167 21.81 -11.35 -25.83
N VAL A 168 21.17 -11.16 -24.68
CA VAL A 168 20.49 -12.23 -23.93
C VAL A 168 19.03 -12.30 -24.39
N ALA A 169 18.67 -13.35 -25.13
CA ALA A 169 17.32 -13.57 -25.66
C ALA A 169 16.31 -14.10 -24.63
N GLU A 170 16.39 -13.62 -23.39
CA GLU A 170 15.54 -14.03 -22.28
C GLU A 170 14.35 -13.09 -22.10
N HIS A 171 13.24 -13.63 -21.58
CA HIS A 171 12.00 -12.88 -21.41
C HIS A 171 11.86 -12.39 -19.96
N ILE A 172 11.15 -11.28 -19.79
CA ILE A 172 10.72 -10.77 -18.49
C ILE A 172 9.19 -10.81 -18.43
N TYR A 173 8.67 -11.39 -17.35
CA TYR A 173 7.24 -11.53 -17.11
C TYR A 173 6.76 -10.57 -16.03
N ILE A 174 5.52 -10.11 -16.13
CA ILE A 174 4.79 -9.46 -15.04
C ILE A 174 3.70 -10.41 -14.55
N VAL A 175 3.61 -10.62 -13.24
CA VAL A 175 2.74 -11.63 -12.63
C VAL A 175 1.71 -10.97 -11.72
N PRO A 176 0.43 -10.90 -12.12
CA PRO A 176 -0.63 -10.45 -11.24
C PRO A 176 -0.80 -11.42 -10.07
N ILE A 177 -0.89 -10.88 -8.85
CA ILE A 177 -1.32 -11.62 -7.66
C ILE A 177 -2.45 -10.85 -6.99
N ALA A 178 -3.47 -11.56 -6.52
CA ALA A 178 -4.53 -11.00 -5.71
C ALA A 178 -4.49 -11.57 -4.29
N LEU A 179 -4.52 -10.68 -3.31
CA LEU A 179 -4.56 -10.91 -1.88
C LEU A 179 -5.92 -10.42 -1.37
N LYS A 180 -6.69 -11.33 -0.77
CA LYS A 180 -7.98 -11.02 -0.15
C LYS A 180 -8.01 -11.50 1.29
N TYR A 181 -8.28 -10.58 2.20
CA TYR A 181 -8.39 -10.82 3.64
C TYR A 181 -9.83 -11.13 4.02
N THR A 182 -10.01 -12.11 4.89
CA THR A 182 -11.30 -12.44 5.49
C THR A 182 -11.10 -12.77 6.96
N TYR A 183 -12.15 -12.72 7.77
CA TYR A 183 -12.10 -13.21 9.15
C TYR A 183 -12.71 -14.61 9.25
N THR A 184 -12.00 -15.53 9.91
CA THR A 184 -12.47 -16.92 10.04
C THR A 184 -13.62 -17.03 11.07
N GLY A 185 -13.55 -16.22 12.13
CA GLY A 185 -14.53 -16.13 13.22
C GLY A 185 -15.57 -15.03 13.03
N ASP A 186 -16.46 -14.87 14.02
CA ASP A 186 -17.27 -13.67 14.20
C ASP A 186 -16.43 -12.65 14.99
N ILE A 187 -16.21 -11.47 14.42
CA ILE A 187 -15.41 -10.40 15.04
C ILE A 187 -16.26 -9.28 15.65
N LYS A 188 -17.60 -9.38 15.66
CA LYS A 188 -18.48 -8.36 16.26
C LYS A 188 -18.06 -7.93 17.67
N PRO A 189 -17.64 -8.83 18.59
CA PRO A 189 -17.17 -8.41 19.92
C PRO A 189 -15.93 -7.51 19.86
N ALA A 190 -14.97 -7.82 18.97
CA ALA A 190 -13.76 -7.02 18.79
C ALA A 190 -14.06 -5.65 18.15
N LEU A 191 -14.99 -5.61 17.20
CA LEU A 191 -15.51 -4.36 16.61
C LEU A 191 -16.17 -3.49 17.69
N ALA A 192 -17.04 -4.07 18.51
CA ALA A 192 -17.72 -3.36 19.60
C ALA A 192 -16.75 -2.80 20.65
N ASN A 193 -15.70 -3.56 20.98
CA ASN A 193 -14.64 -3.15 21.89
C ASN A 193 -13.80 -2.00 21.32
N THR A 194 -13.42 -2.09 20.04
CA THR A 194 -12.69 -1.01 19.35
C THR A 194 -13.53 0.27 19.32
N LEU A 195 -14.82 0.17 18.96
CA LEU A 195 -15.73 1.31 19.02
C LEU A 195 -15.82 1.92 20.43
N ALA A 196 -15.90 1.09 21.48
CA ALA A 196 -15.94 1.60 22.86
C ALA A 196 -14.69 2.41 23.23
N LYS A 197 -13.50 2.02 22.75
CA LYS A 197 -12.27 2.78 22.94
C LYS A 197 -12.31 4.13 22.22
N LEU A 198 -12.80 4.14 20.98
CA LEU A 198 -12.93 5.36 20.18
C LEU A 198 -13.94 6.33 20.79
N GLU A 199 -15.11 5.82 21.17
CA GLU A 199 -16.16 6.57 21.86
C GLU A 199 -15.61 7.22 23.14
N GLY A 200 -14.87 6.46 23.95
CA GLY A 200 -14.22 6.96 25.16
C GLY A 200 -13.21 8.08 24.88
N LYS A 201 -12.34 7.92 23.86
CA LYS A 201 -11.33 8.93 23.52
C LYS A 201 -11.94 10.22 22.94
N MET A 202 -13.07 10.11 22.24
CA MET A 202 -13.72 11.26 21.58
C MET A 202 -14.89 11.87 22.37
N GLY A 203 -15.23 11.29 23.52
CA GLY A 203 -16.35 11.72 24.35
C GLY A 203 -17.72 11.49 23.70
N VAL A 204 -17.85 10.45 22.86
CA VAL A 204 -19.12 10.11 22.20
C VAL A 204 -19.97 9.28 23.17
N PRO A 205 -21.22 9.70 23.48
CA PRO A 205 -22.10 8.92 24.34
C PRO A 205 -22.38 7.53 23.77
N ARG A 206 -22.53 6.53 24.65
CA ARG A 206 -22.83 5.14 24.28
C ARG A 206 -24.20 4.69 24.81
N PRO A 207 -25.31 4.96 24.11
CA PRO A 207 -26.63 4.50 24.54
C PRO A 207 -26.68 2.97 24.51
N SER A 208 -27.24 2.37 25.57
CA SER A 208 -27.43 0.93 25.67
C SER A 208 -28.30 0.39 24.54
N GLY A 209 -27.98 -0.80 24.02
CA GLY A 209 -28.76 -1.48 22.98
C GLY A 209 -28.62 -0.90 21.56
N THR A 210 -27.69 0.03 21.34
CA THR A 210 -27.41 0.55 19.99
C THR A 210 -26.63 -0.46 19.16
N LYS A 211 -27.06 -0.60 17.90
CA LYS A 211 -26.35 -1.37 16.87
C LYS A 211 -24.97 -0.75 16.56
N LEU A 212 -24.07 -1.49 15.94
CA LEU A 212 -22.68 -1.07 15.74
C LEU A 212 -22.54 0.04 14.69
N TYR A 213 -23.34 0.00 13.63
CA TYR A 213 -23.25 1.00 12.57
C TYR A 213 -23.63 2.42 13.02
N PRO A 214 -24.75 2.66 13.74
CA PRO A 214 -25.03 3.98 14.31
C PRO A 214 -23.91 4.50 15.23
N ARG A 215 -23.27 3.62 15.99
CA ARG A 215 -22.13 3.96 16.86
C ARG A 215 -20.91 4.40 16.04
N LEU A 216 -20.59 3.67 14.97
CA LEU A 216 -19.54 4.06 14.02
C LEU A 216 -19.81 5.42 13.38
N MET A 217 -21.06 5.70 12.99
CA MET A 217 -21.44 6.99 12.41
C MET A 217 -21.35 8.15 13.40
N ALA A 218 -21.75 7.95 14.66
CA ALA A 218 -21.57 8.96 15.70
C ALA A 218 -20.08 9.29 15.95
N VAL A 219 -19.23 8.25 15.92
CA VAL A 219 -17.78 8.38 15.99
C VAL A 219 -17.22 9.14 14.78
N ALA A 220 -17.61 8.78 13.56
CA ALA A 220 -17.18 9.44 12.33
C ALA A 220 -17.61 10.91 12.29
N GLU A 221 -18.85 11.21 12.67
CA GLU A 221 -19.39 12.57 12.75
C GLU A 221 -18.58 13.43 13.74
N ARG A 222 -18.24 12.88 14.91
CA ARG A 222 -17.44 13.58 15.92
C ARG A 222 -16.02 13.87 15.41
N LEU A 223 -15.42 12.91 14.71
CA LEU A 223 -14.09 13.06 14.09
C LEU A 223 -14.10 14.15 13.02
N ILE A 224 -15.03 14.09 12.06
CA ILE A 224 -15.12 15.08 10.98
C ILE A 224 -15.35 16.47 11.54
N LYS A 225 -16.25 16.64 12.52
CA LYS A 225 -16.47 17.93 13.17
C LYS A 225 -15.22 18.49 13.87
N ALA A 226 -14.40 17.63 14.47
CA ALA A 226 -13.15 18.07 15.09
C ALA A 226 -12.14 18.56 14.04
N LEU A 227 -12.03 17.85 12.92
CA LEU A 227 -11.14 18.23 11.82
C LEU A 227 -11.64 19.48 11.09
N GLU A 228 -12.95 19.62 10.88
CA GLU A 228 -13.54 20.83 10.31
C GLU A 228 -13.17 22.07 11.13
N ALA A 229 -13.22 21.98 12.46
CA ALA A 229 -12.78 23.07 13.32
C ALA A 229 -11.26 23.34 13.21
N GLU A 230 -10.44 22.30 13.11
CA GLU A 230 -8.98 22.41 12.96
C GLU A 230 -8.59 23.12 11.64
N TYR A 231 -9.28 22.81 10.54
CA TYR A 231 -9.03 23.39 9.21
C TYR A 231 -9.98 24.55 8.86
N ASN A 232 -10.64 25.15 9.85
CA ASN A 232 -11.56 26.29 9.70
C ASN A 232 -12.60 26.10 8.58
N GLN A 233 -13.18 24.91 8.49
CA GLN A 233 -14.24 24.57 7.54
C GLN A 233 -15.61 24.71 8.18
N GLU A 234 -16.50 25.47 7.51
CA GLU A 234 -17.90 25.61 7.89
C GLU A 234 -18.79 25.02 6.78
N PRO A 235 -19.11 23.71 6.84
CA PRO A 235 -19.95 23.10 5.82
C PRO A 235 -21.38 23.65 5.86
N SER A 236 -22.03 23.67 4.69
CA SER A 236 -23.45 24.01 4.58
C SER A 236 -24.30 23.08 5.45
N LYS A 237 -25.42 23.60 5.99
CA LYS A 237 -26.38 22.82 6.78
C LYS A 237 -26.97 21.63 6.01
N ASP A 238 -27.04 21.73 4.69
CA ASP A 238 -27.58 20.69 3.82
C ASP A 238 -26.49 19.74 3.25
N ALA A 239 -25.22 19.94 3.61
CA ALA A 239 -24.12 19.14 3.10
C ALA A 239 -24.17 17.70 3.63
N THR A 240 -24.02 16.72 2.73
CA THR A 240 -23.88 15.33 3.14
C THR A 240 -22.52 15.08 3.80
N LEU A 241 -22.37 13.96 4.51
CA LEU A 241 -21.07 13.55 5.07
C LEU A 241 -19.98 13.43 3.97
N ASN A 242 -20.35 12.95 2.78
CA ASN A 242 -19.42 12.83 1.66
C ASN A 242 -18.98 14.21 1.13
N ASP A 243 -19.90 15.19 1.08
CA ASP A 243 -19.58 16.56 0.66
C ASP A 243 -18.60 17.20 1.66
N ARG A 244 -18.87 17.03 2.95
CA ARG A 244 -18.02 17.49 4.06
C ARG A 244 -16.63 16.88 4.00
N ILE A 245 -16.53 15.56 3.82
CA ILE A 245 -15.24 14.86 3.65
C ILE A 245 -14.50 15.38 2.41
N THR A 246 -15.21 15.67 1.31
CA THR A 246 -14.60 16.20 0.08
C THR A 246 -14.06 17.61 0.27
N ALA A 247 -14.83 18.49 0.90
CA ALA A 247 -14.40 19.85 1.25
C ALA A 247 -13.19 19.83 2.20
N LEU A 248 -13.25 19.01 3.26
CA LEU A 248 -12.16 18.87 4.22
C LEU A 248 -10.86 18.39 3.54
N ARG A 249 -10.92 17.38 2.67
CA ARG A 249 -9.75 16.91 1.90
C ARG A 249 -9.14 18.03 1.07
N MET A 250 -9.97 18.81 0.37
CA MET A 250 -9.51 19.92 -0.44
C MET A 250 -8.88 21.03 0.42
N ALA A 251 -9.47 21.34 1.57
CA ALA A 251 -8.94 22.32 2.51
C ALA A 251 -7.54 21.92 3.03
N ILE A 252 -7.36 20.65 3.42
CA ILE A 252 -6.06 20.13 3.85
C ILE A 252 -5.02 20.26 2.73
N LEU A 253 -5.36 19.80 1.53
CA LEU A 253 -4.45 19.88 0.37
C LEU A 253 -4.09 21.33 0.03
N THR A 254 -5.06 22.25 0.10
CA THR A 254 -4.85 23.67 -0.20
C THR A 254 -3.97 24.33 0.86
N HIS A 255 -4.20 24.02 2.14
CA HIS A 255 -3.35 24.49 3.24
C HIS A 255 -1.90 24.09 3.02
N MET A 256 -1.67 22.80 2.71
CA MET A 256 -0.34 22.29 2.40
C MET A 256 0.27 22.91 1.14
N SER A 257 -0.51 23.07 0.07
CA SER A 257 0.00 23.61 -1.20
C SER A 257 0.37 25.09 -1.07
N SER A 258 -0.43 25.88 -0.34
CA SER A 258 -0.10 27.27 -0.01
C SER A 258 1.17 27.36 0.83
N TYR A 259 1.32 26.48 1.82
CA TYR A 259 2.52 26.45 2.64
C TYR A 259 3.78 26.08 1.83
N LEU A 260 3.69 25.08 0.96
CA LEU A 260 4.80 24.61 0.13
C LEU A 260 5.03 25.46 -1.14
N ASN A 261 4.20 26.48 -1.38
CA ASN A 261 4.17 27.29 -2.60
C ASN A 261 4.06 26.45 -3.88
N ILE A 262 3.11 25.51 -3.91
CA ILE A 262 2.82 24.65 -5.06
C ILE A 262 1.41 24.92 -5.58
N GLU A 263 1.28 24.97 -6.91
CA GLU A 263 -0.03 24.90 -7.56
C GLU A 263 -0.51 23.45 -7.64
N LEU A 264 -1.69 23.18 -7.08
CA LEU A 264 -2.31 21.87 -7.21
C LEU A 264 -2.73 21.60 -8.66
N PRO A 265 -2.63 20.34 -9.12
CA PRO A 265 -3.05 19.98 -10.47
C PRO A 265 -4.55 20.25 -10.64
N ARG A 266 -4.93 20.75 -11.83
CA ARG A 266 -6.34 20.87 -12.26
C ARG A 266 -6.90 19.49 -12.64
N SER A 267 -6.83 18.54 -11.71
CA SER A 267 -7.30 17.16 -11.86
C SER A 267 -8.36 16.90 -10.79
N ASP A 268 -9.44 16.23 -11.15
CA ASP A 268 -10.46 15.78 -10.19
C ASP A 268 -9.94 14.64 -9.28
N ARG A 269 -8.74 14.12 -9.57
CA ARG A 269 -8.13 13.03 -8.80
C ARG A 269 -7.36 13.58 -7.61
N THR A 270 -7.97 13.51 -6.43
CA THR A 270 -7.33 13.85 -5.15
C THR A 270 -5.97 13.17 -4.95
N LEU A 271 -5.81 11.93 -5.42
CA LEU A 271 -4.55 11.19 -5.29
C LEU A 271 -3.39 11.80 -6.09
N ASP A 272 -3.67 12.46 -7.22
CA ASP A 272 -2.63 13.14 -7.99
C ASP A 272 -2.04 14.32 -7.20
N ALA A 273 -2.92 15.08 -6.52
CA ALA A 273 -2.51 16.18 -5.64
C ALA A 273 -1.73 15.67 -4.41
N VAL A 274 -2.20 14.59 -3.77
CA VAL A 274 -1.49 13.94 -2.67
C VAL A 274 -0.08 13.54 -3.08
N ARG A 275 0.07 12.92 -4.26
CA ARG A 275 1.37 12.49 -4.80
C ARG A 275 2.28 13.68 -5.05
N LEU A 276 1.78 14.73 -5.71
CA LEU A 276 2.57 15.94 -5.97
C LEU A 276 3.13 16.54 -4.67
N LEU A 277 2.27 16.70 -3.66
CA LEU A 277 2.68 17.23 -2.37
C LEU A 277 3.64 16.29 -1.64
N ARG A 278 3.37 14.97 -1.63
CA ARG A 278 4.26 13.96 -1.04
C ARG A 278 5.65 14.03 -1.66
N ASN A 279 5.74 14.07 -2.98
CA ASN A 279 7.02 14.14 -3.69
C ASN A 279 7.77 15.41 -3.32
N ARG A 280 7.09 16.56 -3.22
CA ARG A 280 7.77 17.80 -2.79
C ARG A 280 8.32 17.71 -1.37
N ILE A 281 7.53 17.13 -0.47
CA ILE A 281 7.93 16.90 0.92
C ILE A 281 9.16 15.97 0.94
N ASP A 282 9.10 14.85 0.22
CA ASP A 282 10.21 13.89 0.12
C ASP A 282 11.45 14.54 -0.48
N ASP A 283 11.31 15.29 -1.58
CA ASP A 283 12.41 16.01 -2.24
C ASP A 283 13.11 16.98 -1.28
N PHE A 284 12.36 17.67 -0.43
CA PHE A 284 12.92 18.58 0.56
C PHE A 284 13.54 17.83 1.75
N VAL A 285 12.82 16.85 2.31
CA VAL A 285 13.24 16.11 3.50
C VAL A 285 14.47 15.24 3.26
N TYR A 286 14.62 14.69 2.05
CA TYR A 286 15.75 13.84 1.65
C TYR A 286 16.72 14.54 0.71
N GLU A 287 16.67 15.88 0.64
CA GLU A 287 17.63 16.66 -0.15
C GLU A 287 19.06 16.41 0.32
N SER A 288 20.00 16.43 -0.61
CA SER A 288 21.42 16.20 -0.31
C SER A 288 22.02 17.39 0.41
N GLU A 289 22.55 17.18 1.61
CA GLU A 289 23.26 18.23 2.38
C GLU A 289 24.74 18.41 1.97
N ASP A 290 25.11 17.88 0.81
CA ASP A 290 26.49 17.91 0.31
C ASP A 290 26.87 19.34 -0.06
N GLY A 291 27.89 19.89 0.62
CA GLY A 291 28.36 21.26 0.39
C GLY A 291 27.66 22.34 1.22
N LEU A 292 26.68 21.99 2.06
CA LEU A 292 26.09 22.91 3.03
C LEU A 292 27.02 23.13 4.23
N SER A 293 27.05 24.37 4.73
CA SER A 293 27.64 24.71 6.04
C SER A 293 26.85 24.10 7.20
N GLU A 294 27.45 24.02 8.40
CA GLU A 294 26.75 23.50 9.59
C GLU A 294 25.46 24.28 9.90
N TYR A 295 25.49 25.60 9.79
CA TYR A 295 24.31 26.44 10.00
C TYR A 295 23.20 26.19 8.95
N GLU A 296 23.57 26.00 7.68
CA GLU A 296 22.57 25.68 6.63
C GLU A 296 21.94 24.30 6.85
N LYS A 297 22.69 23.34 7.38
CA LYS A 297 22.16 22.02 7.76
C LYS A 297 21.18 22.12 8.92
N GLU A 298 21.50 22.92 9.95
CA GLU A 298 20.58 23.18 11.06
C GLU A 298 19.29 23.83 10.56
N LEU A 299 19.37 24.85 9.71
CA LEU A 299 18.20 25.52 9.13
C LEU A 299 17.36 24.57 8.27
N HIS A 300 17.99 23.72 7.46
CA HIS A 300 17.30 22.69 6.68
C HIS A 300 16.59 21.68 7.59
N ALA A 301 17.27 21.19 8.63
CA ALA A 301 16.73 20.23 9.58
C ALA A 301 15.52 20.79 10.34
N GLU A 302 15.57 22.05 10.78
CA GLU A 302 14.43 22.74 11.40
C GLU A 302 13.23 22.79 10.44
N LYS A 303 13.46 23.18 9.19
CA LYS A 303 12.39 23.25 8.19
C LYS A 303 11.85 21.87 7.82
N ALA A 304 12.71 20.87 7.74
CA ALA A 304 12.34 19.50 7.47
C ALA A 304 11.50 18.93 8.62
N ALA A 305 11.79 19.28 9.88
CA ALA A 305 10.97 18.89 11.02
C ALA A 305 9.56 19.48 10.96
N GLU A 306 9.43 20.73 10.53
CA GLU A 306 8.13 21.39 10.32
C GLU A 306 7.33 20.70 9.20
N ILE A 307 7.97 20.49 8.05
CA ILE A 307 7.34 19.90 6.86
C ILE A 307 6.99 18.42 7.07
N LYS A 308 7.76 17.68 7.88
CA LYS A 308 7.44 16.29 8.26
C LYS A 308 6.05 16.16 8.93
N GLY A 309 5.56 17.22 9.59
CA GLY A 309 4.20 17.23 10.14
C GLY A 309 3.12 16.98 9.09
N PHE A 310 3.35 17.39 7.83
CA PHE A 310 2.39 17.23 6.75
C PHE A 310 2.25 15.79 6.23
N TYR A 311 3.16 14.87 6.55
CA TYR A 311 2.93 13.46 6.22
C TYR A 311 1.63 12.95 6.85
N LYS A 312 1.35 13.38 8.09
CA LYS A 312 0.10 13.04 8.78
C LYS A 312 -1.11 13.58 8.04
N ASP A 313 -1.03 14.79 7.53
CA ASP A 313 -2.12 15.43 6.78
C ASP A 313 -2.37 14.74 5.43
N LEU A 314 -1.31 14.33 4.72
CA LEU A 314 -1.45 13.53 3.51
C LEU A 314 -2.03 12.16 3.79
N ASP A 315 -1.54 11.47 4.82
CA ASP A 315 -2.08 10.18 5.23
C ASP A 315 -3.55 10.29 5.61
N ARG A 316 -3.94 11.38 6.30
CA ARG A 316 -5.32 11.71 6.63
C ARG A 316 -6.18 11.90 5.37
N VAL A 317 -5.71 12.66 4.38
CA VAL A 317 -6.40 12.82 3.09
C VAL A 317 -6.60 11.47 2.41
N VAL A 318 -5.55 10.66 2.30
CA VAL A 318 -5.62 9.29 1.72
C VAL A 318 -6.60 8.42 2.51
N ASN A 319 -6.55 8.49 3.83
CA ASN A 319 -7.41 7.73 4.71
C ASN A 319 -8.89 8.03 4.44
N PHE A 320 -9.24 9.31 4.25
CA PHE A 320 -10.61 9.76 3.99
C PHE A 320 -11.05 9.64 2.53
N VAL A 321 -10.15 9.60 1.55
CA VAL A 321 -10.51 9.32 0.13
C VAL A 321 -11.29 8.02 0.01
N SER A 322 -10.97 7.04 0.85
CA SER A 322 -11.57 5.70 0.80
C SER A 322 -12.76 5.50 1.74
N ILE A 323 -13.04 6.44 2.64
CA ILE A 323 -14.21 6.39 3.52
C ILE A 323 -15.35 7.10 2.78
N TYR A 324 -16.15 6.32 2.06
CA TYR A 324 -17.42 6.80 1.51
C TYR A 324 -18.57 5.99 2.11
N ASP A 325 -19.66 6.68 2.46
CA ASP A 325 -20.83 6.09 3.13
C ASP A 325 -21.41 4.86 2.37
N GLY A 326 -21.29 4.86 1.04
CA GLY A 326 -21.70 3.75 0.18
C GLY A 326 -20.92 2.44 0.37
N TYR A 327 -19.67 2.49 0.86
CA TYR A 327 -18.83 1.29 0.96
C TYR A 327 -19.41 0.29 1.97
N ILE A 328 -19.81 0.81 3.13
CA ILE A 328 -20.45 0.03 4.19
C ILE A 328 -21.91 -0.27 3.84
N LYS A 329 -22.68 0.75 3.41
CA LYS A 329 -24.12 0.60 3.18
C LYS A 329 -24.45 -0.40 2.08
N SER A 330 -23.61 -0.54 1.06
CA SER A 330 -23.86 -1.50 -0.02
C SER A 330 -23.82 -2.95 0.47
N HIS A 331 -22.85 -3.33 1.32
CA HIS A 331 -22.73 -4.67 1.91
C HIS A 331 -22.03 -4.61 3.27
N MET A 332 -22.78 -4.58 4.37
CA MET A 332 -22.25 -4.44 5.74
C MET A 332 -21.65 -5.74 6.30
N THR A 333 -20.68 -6.29 5.58
CA THR A 333 -19.88 -7.43 6.06
C THR A 333 -18.93 -7.00 7.17
N GLN A 334 -18.55 -7.95 8.03
CA GLN A 334 -17.60 -7.69 9.12
C GLN A 334 -16.24 -7.19 8.60
N GLU A 335 -15.81 -7.63 7.41
CA GLU A 335 -14.58 -7.16 6.77
C GLU A 335 -14.67 -5.67 6.41
N ARG A 336 -15.73 -5.25 5.70
CA ARG A 336 -15.88 -3.83 5.34
C ARG A 336 -16.05 -2.93 6.56
N PHE A 337 -16.75 -3.42 7.58
CA PHE A 337 -16.86 -2.69 8.83
C PHE A 337 -15.51 -2.56 9.53
N ALA A 338 -14.71 -3.63 9.57
CA ALA A 338 -13.36 -3.60 10.12
C ALA A 338 -12.46 -2.64 9.33
N ASP A 339 -12.50 -2.65 8.01
CA ASP A 339 -11.71 -1.78 7.14
C ASP A 339 -11.95 -0.30 7.48
N VAL A 340 -13.22 0.12 7.62
CA VAL A 340 -13.54 1.51 7.98
C VAL A 340 -13.22 1.80 9.45
N LEU A 341 -13.48 0.87 10.36
CA LEU A 341 -13.17 1.05 11.77
C LEU A 341 -11.67 1.18 12.03
N GLU A 342 -10.83 0.38 11.36
CA GLU A 342 -9.37 0.44 11.48
C GLU A 342 -8.80 1.78 10.99
N ARG A 343 -9.43 2.42 10.02
CA ARG A 343 -9.05 3.75 9.56
C ARG A 343 -9.29 4.83 10.59
N ILE A 344 -10.45 4.79 11.23
CA ILE A 344 -10.79 5.70 12.33
C ILE A 344 -9.93 5.37 13.54
N GLU A 345 -9.67 4.08 13.80
CA GLU A 345 -8.77 3.63 14.86
C GLU A 345 -7.37 4.22 14.68
N HIS A 346 -6.81 4.14 13.48
CA HIS A 346 -5.51 4.73 13.17
C HIS A 346 -5.50 6.25 13.37
N GLU A 347 -6.52 6.95 12.87
CA GLU A 347 -6.61 8.42 12.99
C GLU A 347 -6.70 8.88 14.45
N VAL A 348 -7.50 8.18 15.26
CA VAL A 348 -7.83 8.60 16.63
C VAL A 348 -6.85 8.04 17.65
N LEU A 349 -6.37 6.80 17.48
CA LEU A 349 -5.48 6.11 18.42
C LEU A 349 -4.02 6.10 17.98
N GLY A 350 -3.72 6.32 16.70
CA GLY A 350 -2.37 6.26 16.13
C GLY A 350 -1.90 4.85 15.75
N GLU A 351 -2.67 3.82 16.12
CA GLU A 351 -2.35 2.41 15.85
C GLU A 351 -3.61 1.64 15.45
N THR A 352 -3.42 0.47 14.80
CA THR A 352 -4.53 -0.44 14.46
C THR A 352 -4.31 -1.83 15.01
N SER A 353 -5.40 -2.45 15.44
CA SER A 353 -5.41 -3.81 15.99
C SER A 353 -6.12 -4.80 15.07
N ILE A 354 -5.55 -6.00 14.92
CA ILE A 354 -6.18 -7.09 14.18
C ILE A 354 -7.41 -7.56 14.98
N LYS A 355 -8.59 -7.60 14.35
CA LYS A 355 -9.87 -7.86 15.04
C LYS A 355 -10.14 -9.34 15.37
N GLY A 356 -9.29 -10.23 14.87
CA GLY A 356 -9.36 -11.67 15.12
C GLY A 356 -8.59 -12.47 14.07
N PRO A 357 -8.64 -13.80 14.14
CA PRO A 357 -7.98 -14.64 13.16
C PRO A 357 -8.48 -14.39 11.74
N ARG A 358 -7.51 -14.17 10.83
CA ARG A 358 -7.76 -13.88 9.43
C ARG A 358 -7.45 -15.08 8.55
N CYS A 359 -8.07 -15.14 7.38
CA CYS A 359 -7.63 -15.97 6.27
C CYS A 359 -7.27 -15.05 5.10
N ILE A 360 -6.02 -15.12 4.65
CA ILE A 360 -5.54 -14.44 3.44
C ILE A 360 -5.67 -15.44 2.28
N MET A 361 -6.63 -15.18 1.41
CA MET A 361 -6.78 -15.89 0.15
C MET A 361 -5.81 -15.28 -0.87
N ILE A 362 -5.03 -16.13 -1.54
CA ILE A 362 -4.03 -15.70 -2.51
C ILE A 362 -4.31 -16.40 -3.85
N ASP A 363 -4.48 -15.61 -4.90
CA ASP A 363 -4.60 -16.10 -6.26
C ASP A 363 -3.51 -15.51 -7.17
N VAL A 364 -3.14 -16.26 -8.20
CA VAL A 364 -2.08 -15.91 -9.17
C VAL A 364 -2.70 -15.88 -10.54
N GLY A 365 -2.58 -14.75 -11.25
CA GLY A 365 -3.10 -14.61 -12.60
C GLY A 365 -2.16 -15.18 -13.66
N ASN A 366 -2.48 -14.94 -14.92
CA ASN A 366 -1.66 -15.39 -16.04
C ASN A 366 -0.45 -14.44 -16.19
N PRO A 367 0.79 -14.98 -16.30
CA PRO A 367 1.97 -14.15 -16.50
C PRO A 367 1.90 -13.39 -17.82
N ILE A 368 2.11 -12.08 -17.76
CA ILE A 368 2.18 -11.19 -18.93
C ILE A 368 3.61 -11.22 -19.46
N ASP A 369 3.82 -11.75 -20.65
CA ASP A 369 5.13 -11.76 -21.32
C ASP A 369 5.41 -10.41 -21.99
N LEU A 370 6.38 -9.66 -21.46
CA LEU A 370 6.72 -8.34 -21.99
C LEU A 370 7.28 -8.38 -23.41
N ARG A 371 7.83 -9.53 -23.85
CA ARG A 371 8.33 -9.66 -25.21
C ARG A 371 7.22 -9.50 -26.24
N SER A 372 5.99 -9.93 -25.90
CA SER A 372 4.82 -9.79 -26.78
C SER A 372 4.42 -8.33 -27.02
N TYR A 373 4.79 -7.43 -26.11
CA TYR A 373 4.52 -5.99 -26.18
C TYR A 373 5.69 -5.16 -26.73
N GLN A 374 6.82 -5.78 -27.09
CA GLN A 374 8.04 -5.05 -27.45
C GLN A 374 7.87 -4.13 -28.67
N HIS A 375 7.16 -4.59 -29.70
CA HIS A 375 6.91 -3.79 -30.90
C HIS A 375 6.09 -2.53 -30.57
N GLU A 376 5.03 -2.69 -29.79
CA GLU A 376 4.17 -1.60 -29.33
C GLU A 376 4.92 -0.63 -28.41
N TYR A 377 5.77 -1.13 -27.53
CA TYR A 377 6.60 -0.29 -26.66
C TYR A 377 7.61 0.55 -27.45
N LYS A 378 8.23 -0.01 -28.50
CA LYS A 378 9.16 0.72 -29.38
C LYS A 378 8.45 1.79 -30.21
N SER A 379 7.21 1.55 -30.65
CA SER A 379 6.44 2.53 -31.43
C SER A 379 5.78 3.61 -30.57
N ASN A 380 5.16 3.22 -29.45
CA ASN A 380 4.49 4.13 -28.52
C ASN A 380 4.53 3.61 -27.08
N LYS A 381 5.56 4.06 -26.34
CA LYS A 381 5.78 3.67 -24.93
C LYS A 381 4.55 3.88 -24.06
N LYS A 382 3.90 5.05 -24.14
CA LYS A 382 2.78 5.40 -23.25
C LYS A 382 1.61 4.42 -23.42
N VAL A 383 1.28 4.09 -24.67
CA VAL A 383 0.17 3.16 -24.97
C VAL A 383 0.50 1.75 -24.50
N ALA A 384 1.71 1.25 -24.79
CA ALA A 384 2.12 -0.09 -24.35
C ALA A 384 2.10 -0.24 -22.82
N LEU A 385 2.61 0.77 -22.10
CA LEU A 385 2.63 0.78 -20.64
C LEU A 385 1.21 0.80 -20.06
N GLN A 386 0.32 1.63 -20.62
CA GLN A 386 -1.06 1.69 -20.17
C GLN A 386 -1.77 0.34 -20.40
N LYS A 387 -1.60 -0.26 -21.57
CA LYS A 387 -2.23 -1.54 -21.92
C LYS A 387 -1.82 -2.69 -20.99
N ILE A 388 -0.54 -2.80 -20.65
CA ILE A 388 -0.05 -3.78 -19.67
C ILE A 388 -0.61 -3.50 -18.27
N THR A 389 -0.69 -2.23 -17.90
CA THR A 389 -1.23 -1.80 -16.59
C THR A 389 -2.73 -2.11 -16.49
N ASP A 390 -3.47 -1.90 -17.56
CA ASP A 390 -4.90 -2.23 -17.66
C ASP A 390 -5.10 -3.74 -17.60
N GLU A 391 -4.32 -4.53 -18.36
CA GLU A 391 -4.37 -6.00 -18.30
C GLU A 391 -4.08 -6.51 -16.88
N LEU A 392 -3.05 -5.98 -16.23
CA LEU A 392 -2.70 -6.31 -14.85
C LEU A 392 -3.88 -6.02 -13.90
N SER A 393 -4.46 -4.83 -14.01
CA SER A 393 -5.63 -4.41 -13.21
C SER A 393 -6.85 -5.29 -13.46
N THR A 394 -7.16 -5.62 -14.71
CA THR A 394 -8.27 -6.51 -15.08
C THR A 394 -8.11 -7.90 -14.47
N GLN A 395 -6.92 -8.50 -14.58
CA GLN A 395 -6.66 -9.81 -14.00
C GLN A 395 -6.79 -9.81 -12.47
N MET A 396 -6.24 -8.79 -11.80
CA MET A 396 -6.31 -8.67 -10.34
C MET A 396 -7.75 -8.46 -9.84
N ASN A 397 -8.52 -7.59 -10.50
CA ASN A 397 -9.93 -7.39 -10.15
C ASN A 397 -10.75 -8.67 -10.34
N GLY A 398 -10.57 -9.40 -11.46
CA GLY A 398 -11.27 -10.67 -11.68
C GLY A 398 -10.97 -11.74 -10.62
N MET A 399 -9.72 -11.82 -10.15
CA MET A 399 -9.35 -12.70 -9.04
C MET A 399 -9.97 -12.26 -7.71
N LEU A 400 -9.95 -10.95 -7.39
CA LEU A 400 -10.58 -10.41 -6.18
C LEU A 400 -12.08 -10.65 -6.16
N GLU A 401 -12.76 -10.46 -7.29
CA GLU A 401 -14.18 -10.75 -7.47
C GLU A 401 -14.46 -12.23 -7.27
N THR A 402 -13.68 -13.12 -7.89
CA THR A 402 -13.83 -14.57 -7.71
C THR A 402 -13.75 -14.97 -6.24
N MET A 403 -12.73 -14.48 -5.53
CA MET A 403 -12.57 -14.75 -4.10
C MET A 403 -13.68 -14.12 -3.24
N GLU A 404 -14.25 -12.98 -3.66
CA GLU A 404 -15.41 -12.35 -3.01
C GLU A 404 -16.70 -13.16 -3.15
N HIS A 405 -16.89 -13.84 -4.27
CA HIS A 405 -18.07 -14.69 -4.50
C HIS A 405 -18.00 -15.99 -3.69
N GLU A 406 -16.81 -16.54 -3.50
CA GLU A 406 -16.64 -17.85 -2.84
C GLU A 406 -16.50 -17.78 -1.33
N ARG A 407 -16.10 -16.63 -0.78
CA ARG A 407 -15.94 -16.51 0.67
C ARG A 407 -17.29 -16.58 1.37
N MET A 408 -17.26 -17.09 2.60
CA MET A 408 -18.41 -17.01 3.51
C MET A 408 -18.56 -15.56 4.00
N LYS A 409 -19.68 -14.92 3.65
CA LYS A 409 -19.98 -13.55 4.08
C LYS A 409 -20.66 -13.56 5.45
N LYS A 410 -20.07 -12.85 6.42
CA LYS A 410 -20.69 -12.60 7.72
C LYS A 410 -21.05 -11.13 7.82
N PHE A 411 -22.31 -10.84 8.09
CA PHE A 411 -22.84 -9.48 8.21
C PHE A 411 -22.82 -9.02 9.66
N VAL A 412 -22.50 -7.74 9.87
CA VAL A 412 -22.49 -7.12 11.20
C VAL A 412 -23.91 -6.97 11.74
N GLU A 413 -24.86 -6.65 10.86
CA GLU A 413 -26.27 -6.40 11.18
C GLU A 413 -27.22 -7.01 10.15
#